data_AF-A0A918FU67-F1
#
_entry.id   AF-A0A918FU67-F1
#
_cell.length_a   1.000
_cell.length_b   1.000
_cell.length_c   1.000
_cell.angle_alpha   90.00
_cell.angle_beta   90.00
_cell.angle_gamma   90.00
#
_symmetry.space_group_name_H-M   'P 1'
#
loop_
_entity.id
_entity.type
_entity.pdbx_description
1 polymer ?
#
loop_
_entity_poly.entity_id
_entity_poly.type
_entity_poly.pdbx_seq_one_letter_code
_entity_poly.pdbx_strand_id
1 'polypeptide(L)' 'MSERQIGKVMAAVGAPLTLAGVAMYFLPGPGVPVLILGLSLLVTGLVMAAAGRR' A
#
# COMPACT_ATOMS: atom_id res chain seq x y z
N MET A 1 -11.67 -9.75 -12.29
CA MET A 1 -10.96 -9.86 -11.00
C MET A 1 -11.95 -9.45 -9.91
N SER A 2 -12.08 -10.18 -8.80
CA SER A 2 -13.00 -9.76 -7.74
C SER A 2 -12.44 -8.56 -6.96
N GLU A 3 -13.30 -7.72 -6.38
CA GLU A 3 -12.89 -6.59 -5.52
C GLU A 3 -11.93 -7.04 -4.42
N ARG A 4 -12.14 -8.25 -3.89
CA ARG A 4 -11.25 -8.89 -2.93
C ARG A 4 -9.86 -9.19 -3.51
N GLN A 5 -9.77 -9.67 -4.75
CA GLN A 5 -8.47 -9.88 -5.41
C GLN A 5 -7.78 -8.55 -5.69
N ILE A 6 -8.52 -7.53 -6.13
CA ILE A 6 -7.99 -6.18 -6.34
C ILE A 6 -7.44 -5.61 -5.03
N GLY A 7 -8.19 -5.73 -3.93
CA GLY A 7 -7.75 -5.31 -2.61
C GLY A 7 -6.48 -6.01 -2.14
N LYS A 8 -6.35 -7.33 -2.37
CA LYS A 8 -5.13 -8.09 -2.06
C LYS A 8 -3.93 -7.60 -2.87
N VAL A 9 -4.10 -7.34 -4.16
CA VAL A 9 -3.02 -6.82 -5.02
C VAL A 9 -2.62 -5.42 -4.56
N MET A 10 -3.58 -4.54 -4.29
CA MET A 10 -3.30 -3.19 -3.77
C MET A 10 -2.55 -3.23 -2.43
N ALA A 11 -2.94 -4.11 -1.51
CA ALA A 11 -2.23 -4.28 -0.24
C ALA A 11 -0.82 -4.85 -0.45
N ALA A 12 -0.66 -5.82 -1.35
CA ALA A 12 0.64 -6.42 -1.67
C ALA A 12 1.61 -5.44 -2.33
N VAL A 13 1.11 -4.46 -3.09
CA VAL A 13 1.92 -3.39 -3.70
C VAL A 13 2.16 -2.23 -2.72
N GLY A 14 1.16 -1.89 -1.91
CA GLY A 14 1.25 -0.82 -0.92
C GLY A 14 2.24 -1.11 0.20
N ALA A 15 2.35 -2.37 0.64
CA ALA A 15 3.31 -2.78 1.69
C ALA A 15 4.78 -2.49 1.33
N PRO A 16 5.34 -2.96 0.19
CA PRO A 16 6.71 -2.65 -0.19
C PRO A 16 6.92 -1.17 -0.51
N LEU A 17 5.92 -0.46 -1.08
CA LEU A 17 6.02 0.99 -1.27
C LEU A 17 6.09 1.76 0.05
N THR A 18 5.32 1.34 1.06
CA THR A 18 5.38 1.92 2.40
C THR A 18 6.77 1.70 3.00
N LEU A 19 7.30 0.47 2.92
CA LEU A 19 8.66 0.15 3.36
C LEU A 19 9.71 0.95 2.62
N ALA A 20 9.58 1.13 1.31
CA ALA A 20 10.48 1.95 0.51
C ALA A 20 10.44 3.43 0.94
N GLY A 21 9.25 3.98 1.16
CA GLY A 21 9.08 5.34 1.69
C GLY A 21 9.71 5.53 3.06
N VAL A 22 9.60 4.54 3.95
CA VAL A 22 10.30 4.52 5.25
C VAL A 22 11.83 4.45 5.06
N ALA A 23 12.31 3.57 4.18
CA ALA A 23 13.75 3.43 3.92
C ALA A 23 14.36 4.73 3.35
N MET A 24 13.59 5.50 2.58
CA MET A 24 13.97 6.81 2.06
C MET A 24 14.04 7.93 3.11
N TYR A 25 13.77 7.66 4.39
CA TYR A 25 14.23 8.56 5.47
C TYR A 25 15.74 8.46 5.69
N PHE A 26 16.35 7.34 5.31
CA PHE A 26 17.78 7.09 5.44
C PHE A 26 18.52 7.14 4.10
N LEU A 27 17.79 6.99 2.99
CA LEU A 27 18.31 7.05 1.63
C LEU A 27 17.90 8.35 0.94
N PRO A 28 18.73 8.93 0.05
CA PRO A 28 18.34 10.09 -0.72
C PRO A 28 17.17 9.73 -1.66
N GLY A 29 16.03 10.42 -1.50
CA GLY A 29 14.85 10.21 -2.33
C GLY A 29 13.60 10.90 -1.79
N PRO A 30 12.50 10.91 -2.57
CA PRO A 30 11.23 11.50 -2.17
C PRO A 30 10.47 10.59 -1.18
N GLY A 31 11.02 10.39 0.02
CA GLY A 31 10.48 9.43 0.99
C GLY A 31 9.05 9.74 1.44
N VAL A 32 8.73 11.01 1.73
CA VAL A 32 7.39 11.42 2.19
C VAL A 32 6.31 11.15 1.12
N PRO A 33 6.46 11.58 -0.16
CA PRO A 33 5.51 11.22 -1.22
C PRO A 33 5.33 9.70 -1.42
N VAL A 34 6.43 8.94 -1.44
CA VAL A 34 6.39 7.49 -1.63
C VAL A 34 5.69 6.80 -0.45
N LEU A 35 5.94 7.27 0.77
CA LEU A 35 5.28 6.77 1.98
C LEU A 35 3.77 7.03 1.93
N ILE A 36 3.35 8.24 1.57
CA ILE A 36 1.93 8.59 1.45
C ILE A 36 1.23 7.71 0.41
N LEU A 37 1.85 7.50 -0.76
CA LEU A 37 1.32 6.61 -1.80
C LEU A 37 1.23 5.17 -1.30
N GLY A 38 2.30 4.64 -0.70
CA GLY A 38 2.35 3.29 -0.16
C GLY A 38 1.26 3.05 0.89
N LEU A 39 1.11 3.96 1.85
CA LEU A 39 0.08 3.89 2.89
C LEU A 39 -1.33 3.95 2.29
N SER A 40 -1.57 4.85 1.33
CA SER A 40 -2.86 4.98 0.67
C SER A 40 -3.25 3.68 -0.05
N LEU A 41 -2.32 3.09 -0.81
CA LEU A 41 -2.50 1.81 -1.49
C LEU A 41 -2.74 0.67 -0.50
N LEU A 42 -1.94 0.61 0.57
CA LEU A 42 -2.02 -0.43 1.59
C LEU A 42 -3.38 -0.39 2.30
N VAL A 43 -3.75 0.77 2.87
CA VAL A 43 -5.01 0.95 3.62
C VAL A 43 -6.21 0.67 2.74
N THR A 44 -6.25 1.24 1.52
CA THR A 44 -7.37 1.02 0.60
C THR A 44 -7.47 -0.46 0.21
N GLY A 45 -6.34 -1.12 -0.07
CA GLY A 45 -6.30 -2.54 -0.40
C GLY A 45 -6.80 -3.43 0.74
N LEU A 46 -6.38 -3.15 1.97
CA LEU A 46 -6.85 -3.83 3.18
C LEU A 46 -8.36 -3.67 3.38
N VAL A 47 -8.88 -2.45 3.22
CA VAL A 47 -10.32 -2.17 3.33
C VAL A 47 -11.12 -2.95 2.29
N MET A 48 -10.71 -2.93 1.02
CA MET A 48 -11.39 -3.72 -0.04
C MET A 48 -11.33 -5.22 0.22
N ALA A 49 -10.16 -5.73 0.63
CA ALA A 49 -9.98 -7.16 0.91
C ALA A 49 -10.78 -7.64 2.14
N ALA A 50 -11.04 -6.75 3.09
CA ALA A 50 -11.87 -7.00 4.27
C ALA A 50 -13.37 -6.87 3.96
N ALA A 51 -13.77 -5.89 3.14
CA ALA A 51 -15.15 -5.67 2.74
C ALA A 51 -15.74 -6.88 2.01
N GLY A 52 -15.00 -7.46 1.06
CA GLY A 52 -15.42 -8.68 0.35
C GLY A 52 -15.36 -9.98 1.17
N ARG A 53 -15.20 -9.89 2.50
CA ARG A 53 -15.21 -11.03 3.44
C ARG A 53 -16.51 -11.07 4.25
N ARG A 54 -17.32 -10.01 4.23
CA ARG A 54 -18.69 -9.95 4.77
C ARG A 54 -19.67 -10.33 3.67
#